data_AF-A0A3P7EJN5-F1
#
_entry.id   AF-A0A3P7EJN5-F1
#
_cell.length_a   1.000
_cell.length_b   1.000
_cell.length_c   1.000
_cell.angle_alpha   90.00
_cell.angle_beta   90.00
_cell.angle_gamma   90.00
#
_symmetry.space_group_name_H-M   'P 1'
#
loop_
_entity.id
_entity.type
_entity.pdbx_description
1 polymer ?
#
loop_
_entity_poly.entity_id
_entity_poly.type
_entity_poly.pdbx_seq_one_letter_code
_entity_poly.pdbx_strand_id
1 'polypeptide(L)'
;MPNSSGRHRCTCANNGTRMDSICLVNECANPELNDCDPNASCMDSILSYECFCNEGFIDTSVSPKTRPGIKCAKLVDECASEAANQCDENADCIDKPIGYTCRCRNGYVDISEGGARNPGRKCHKCMQL
;
A
#
# COMPACT_ATOMS: atom_id res chain seq x y z
N MET A 1 36.14 5.97 20.72
CA MET A 1 37.22 6.05 21.71
C MET A 1 38.52 5.61 21.03
N PRO A 2 39.60 6.42 21.00
CA PRO A 2 40.91 5.94 20.55
C PRO A 2 41.39 4.83 21.50
N ASN A 3 41.91 3.73 20.96
CA ASN A 3 42.73 2.79 21.74
C ASN A 3 44.11 3.44 22.00
N SER A 4 44.88 2.90 22.95
CA SER A 4 46.22 3.33 23.38
C SER A 4 47.25 3.54 22.26
N SER A 5 46.96 3.09 21.05
CA SER A 5 47.79 3.24 19.83
C SER A 5 47.35 4.40 18.91
N GLY A 6 46.41 5.26 19.32
CA GLY A 6 45.89 6.36 18.49
C GLY A 6 44.98 5.90 17.34
N ARG A 7 44.60 4.62 17.29
CA ARG A 7 43.71 4.08 16.25
C ARG A 7 42.23 4.34 16.62
N HIS A 8 41.52 5.07 15.78
CA HIS A 8 40.06 5.25 15.90
C HIS A 8 39.36 3.92 15.58
N ARG A 9 38.74 3.31 16.60
CA ARG A 9 37.82 2.18 16.41
C ARG A 9 36.43 2.73 16.20
N CYS A 10 35.89 2.59 14.99
CA CYS A 10 34.46 2.78 14.74
C CYS A 10 33.70 1.55 15.26
N THR A 11 32.62 1.80 15.98
CA THR A 11 31.60 0.81 16.35
C THR A 11 30.40 0.98 15.43
N CYS A 12 29.69 -0.10 15.14
CA CYS A 12 28.45 -0.02 14.40
C CYS A 12 27.36 0.59 15.26
N ALA A 13 26.50 1.42 14.66
CA ALA A 13 25.26 1.87 15.28
C ALA A 13 24.28 0.69 15.42
N ASN A 14 23.25 0.83 16.25
CA ASN A 14 22.13 -0.11 16.39
C ASN A 14 22.56 -1.57 16.64
N ASN A 15 23.66 -1.75 17.40
CA ASN A 15 24.24 -3.05 17.71
C ASN A 15 24.62 -3.90 16.48
N GLY A 16 24.91 -3.23 15.35
CA GLY A 16 25.27 -3.90 14.11
C GLY A 16 26.56 -4.71 14.21
N THR A 17 26.65 -5.76 13.39
CA THR A 17 27.85 -6.60 13.27
C THR A 17 28.73 -6.07 12.16
N ARG A 18 30.03 -5.91 12.43
CA ARG A 18 30.99 -5.42 11.42
C ARG A 18 31.50 -6.59 10.57
N MET A 19 31.20 -6.58 9.28
CA MET A 19 31.70 -7.54 8.29
C MET A 19 32.30 -6.77 7.10
N ASP A 20 33.57 -7.02 6.76
CA ASP A 20 34.30 -6.34 5.67
C ASP A 20 34.22 -4.80 5.68
N SER A 21 34.23 -4.21 6.88
CA SER A 21 34.06 -2.75 7.13
C SER A 21 32.67 -2.18 6.85
N ILE A 22 31.70 -3.04 6.55
CA ILE A 22 30.27 -2.71 6.50
C ILE A 22 29.66 -3.05 7.86
N CYS A 23 28.76 -2.19 8.34
CA CYS A 23 27.97 -2.45 9.54
C CYS A 23 26.64 -3.06 9.12
N LEU A 24 26.48 -4.34 9.39
CA LEU A 24 25.25 -5.08 9.16
C LEU A 24 24.34 -4.88 10.36
N VAL A 25 23.22 -4.18 10.17
CA VAL A 25 22.18 -3.97 11.18
C VAL A 25 20.98 -4.75 10.71
N ASN A 26 20.34 -5.51 11.60
CA ASN A 26 19.05 -6.11 11.28
C ASN A 26 17.95 -5.10 11.59
N GLU A 27 17.50 -4.34 10.60
CA GLU A 27 16.46 -3.33 10.82
C GLU A 27 15.09 -3.94 11.11
N CYS A 28 14.86 -5.20 10.77
CA CYS A 28 13.61 -5.92 11.07
C CYS A 28 13.53 -6.39 12.53
N ALA A 29 14.65 -6.42 13.27
CA ALA A 29 14.66 -6.81 14.68
C ALA A 29 14.10 -5.74 15.62
N ASN A 30 13.95 -4.49 15.14
CA ASN A 30 13.37 -3.40 15.91
C ASN A 30 12.49 -2.52 15.00
N PRO A 31 11.18 -2.37 15.28
CA PRO A 31 10.28 -1.50 14.52
C PRO A 31 10.74 -0.04 14.41
N GLU A 32 11.59 0.46 15.31
CA GLU A 32 12.13 1.82 15.23
C GLU A 32 13.25 1.99 14.18
N LEU A 33 13.76 0.87 13.63
CA LEU A 33 14.84 0.88 12.63
C LEU A 33 14.35 0.75 11.19
N ASN A 34 13.05 0.53 11.00
CA ASN A 34 12.41 0.47 9.70
C ASN A 34 11.12 1.30 9.69
N ASP A 35 10.60 1.55 8.50
CA ASP A 35 9.35 2.30 8.27
C ASP A 35 8.34 1.48 7.44
N CYS A 36 8.39 0.15 7.55
CA CYS A 36 7.41 -0.72 6.93
C CYS A 36 6.00 -0.39 7.46
N ASP A 37 4.99 -0.48 6.58
CA ASP A 37 3.58 -0.40 7.00
C ASP A 37 3.29 -1.49 8.05
N PRO A 38 2.43 -1.25 9.06
CA PRO A 38 2.02 -2.30 9.99
C PRO A 38 1.41 -3.56 9.32
N ASN A 39 0.92 -3.43 8.09
CA ASN A 39 0.41 -4.53 7.27
C ASN A 39 1.44 -5.06 6.25
N ALA A 40 2.72 -4.79 6.45
CA ALA A 40 3.83 -5.32 5.67
C ALA A 40 4.74 -6.22 6.52
N SER A 41 5.43 -7.12 5.84
CA SER A 41 6.54 -7.91 6.38
C SER A 41 7.86 -7.25 6.05
N CYS A 42 8.79 -7.23 7.01
CA CYS A 42 10.16 -6.73 6.84
C CYS A 42 11.12 -7.89 6.53
N MET A 43 11.99 -7.70 5.54
CA MET A 43 13.08 -8.62 5.19
C MET A 43 14.40 -7.89 5.27
N ASP A 44 15.27 -8.37 6.16
CA ASP A 44 16.62 -7.84 6.34
C ASP A 44 17.56 -8.28 5.22
N SER A 45 18.49 -7.42 4.80
CA SER A 45 19.48 -7.70 3.76
C SER A 45 20.86 -7.13 4.13
N ILE A 46 21.89 -7.48 3.34
CA ILE A 46 23.28 -7.07 3.61
C ILE A 46 23.45 -5.54 3.59
N LEU A 47 22.68 -4.83 2.76
CA LEU A 47 22.85 -3.39 2.54
C LEU A 47 21.80 -2.54 3.27
N SER A 48 20.62 -3.10 3.57
CA SER A 48 19.48 -2.44 4.23
C SER A 48 18.37 -3.48 4.46
N TYR A 49 17.11 -3.06 4.54
CA TYR A 49 15.94 -3.90 4.59
C TYR A 49 14.98 -3.58 3.44
N GLU A 50 14.07 -4.51 3.16
CA GLU A 50 12.96 -4.34 2.23
C GLU A 50 11.64 -4.71 2.91
N CYS A 51 10.58 -3.97 2.59
CA CYS A 51 9.23 -4.22 3.11
C CYS A 51 8.34 -4.78 2.00
N PHE A 52 7.38 -5.65 2.36
CA PHE A 52 6.43 -6.22 1.41
C PHE A 52 5.04 -6.30 2.03
N CYS A 53 4.02 -5.78 1.35
CA CYS A 53 2.65 -5.89 1.86
C CYS A 53 2.25 -7.35 2.06
N ASN A 54 1.58 -7.63 3.17
CA ASN A 54 1.10 -8.96 3.51
C ASN A 54 -0.01 -9.41 2.55
N GLU A 55 -0.30 -10.72 2.55
CA GLU A 55 -1.41 -11.27 1.78
C GLU A 55 -2.73 -10.56 2.12
N GLY A 56 -3.52 -10.24 1.09
CA GLY A 56 -4.74 -9.44 1.24
C GLY A 56 -4.52 -7.92 1.26
N PHE A 57 -3.29 -7.44 1.02
CA PHE A 57 -2.97 -6.03 0.89
C PHE A 57 -2.28 -5.73 -0.45
N ILE A 58 -2.47 -4.52 -0.96
CA ILE A 58 -1.79 -3.99 -2.14
C ILE A 58 -0.89 -2.81 -1.76
N ASP A 59 0.25 -2.73 -2.43
CA ASP A 59 1.20 -1.63 -2.26
C ASP A 59 0.68 -0.35 -2.91
N THR A 60 0.49 0.68 -2.09
CA THR A 60 0.06 2.03 -2.48
C THR A 60 1.10 3.09 -2.13
N SER A 61 2.34 2.67 -1.91
CA SER A 61 3.48 3.55 -1.65
C SER A 61 3.70 4.51 -2.81
N VAL A 62 4.32 5.65 -2.54
CA VAL A 62 4.66 6.63 -3.60
C VAL A 62 5.67 6.06 -4.60
N SER A 63 6.56 5.19 -4.13
CA SER A 63 7.65 4.60 -4.91
C SER A 63 7.72 3.08 -4.74
N PRO A 64 6.69 2.31 -5.12
CA PRO A 64 6.58 0.89 -4.78
C PRO A 64 7.69 0.03 -5.42
N LYS A 65 8.34 0.52 -6.48
CA LYS A 65 9.47 -0.18 -7.11
C LYS A 65 10.78 -0.08 -6.33
N THR A 66 10.98 0.99 -5.56
CA THR A 66 12.25 1.25 -4.85
C THR A 66 12.07 1.29 -3.33
N ARG A 67 10.85 1.48 -2.87
CA ARG A 67 10.41 1.52 -1.47
C ARG A 67 9.05 0.82 -1.38
N PRO A 68 9.01 -0.51 -1.63
CA PRO A 68 7.79 -1.28 -1.46
C PRO A 68 7.39 -1.35 0.02
N GLY A 69 6.13 -1.69 0.29
CA GLY A 69 5.62 -2.02 1.62
C GLY A 69 5.60 -0.88 2.64
N ILE A 70 5.83 0.37 2.21
CA ILE A 70 5.76 1.56 3.09
C ILE A 70 4.31 1.97 3.33
N LYS A 71 3.43 1.69 2.37
CA LYS A 71 1.99 1.93 2.51
C LYS A 71 1.18 0.79 1.89
N CYS A 72 0.50 0.04 2.72
CA CYS A 72 -0.30 -1.11 2.32
C CYS A 72 -1.78 -0.81 2.50
N ALA A 73 -2.56 -0.94 1.43
CA ALA A 73 -4.00 -0.82 1.47
C ALA A 73 -4.63 -2.21 1.48
N LYS A 74 -5.60 -2.44 2.35
CA LYS A 74 -6.34 -3.71 2.38
C LYS A 74 -7.11 -3.87 1.06
N LEU A 75 -7.03 -5.03 0.46
CA LEU A 75 -7.91 -5.43 -0.64
C LEU A 75 -9.30 -5.71 -0.04
N VAL A 76 -10.29 -4.95 -0.50
CA VAL A 76 -11.67 -5.07 -0.06
C VAL A 76 -12.52 -5.20 -1.31
N ASP A 77 -13.31 -6.28 -1.39
CA ASP A 77 -14.33 -6.40 -2.42
C ASP A 77 -15.56 -5.62 -1.97
N GLU A 78 -15.68 -4.36 -2.40
CA GLU A 78 -16.84 -3.53 -2.07
C GLU A 78 -18.11 -3.97 -2.81
N CYS A 79 -17.99 -4.84 -3.80
CA CYS A 79 -19.12 -5.39 -4.55
C CYS A 79 -19.70 -6.66 -3.91
N ALA A 80 -18.99 -7.30 -3.00
CA ALA A 80 -19.49 -8.45 -2.23
C ALA A 80 -20.68 -8.12 -1.31
N SER A 81 -20.94 -6.83 -1.03
CA SER A 81 -22.06 -6.37 -0.22
C SER A 81 -22.55 -5.00 -0.69
N GLU A 82 -23.86 -4.85 -0.89
CA GLU A 82 -24.46 -3.55 -1.21
C GLU A 82 -24.19 -2.48 -0.15
N ALA A 83 -23.99 -2.87 1.12
CA ALA A 83 -23.65 -1.94 2.20
C ALA A 83 -22.20 -1.43 2.15
N ALA A 84 -21.32 -2.11 1.39
CA ALA A 84 -19.92 -1.73 1.22
C ALA A 84 -19.71 -0.78 0.03
N ASN A 85 -20.74 -0.57 -0.79
CA ASN A 85 -20.70 0.36 -1.91
C ASN A 85 -21.86 1.37 -1.87
N GLN A 86 -21.80 2.36 -2.74
CA GLN A 86 -22.87 3.36 -2.94
C GLN A 86 -23.33 3.37 -4.40
N CYS A 87 -23.28 2.24 -5.11
CA CYS A 87 -23.74 2.21 -6.49
C CYS A 87 -25.26 2.42 -6.52
N ASP A 88 -25.76 3.04 -7.59
CA ASP A 88 -27.20 3.07 -7.87
C ASP A 88 -27.70 1.63 -8.05
N GLU A 89 -28.94 1.33 -7.67
CA GLU A 89 -29.57 0.01 -7.88
C GLU A 89 -29.58 -0.41 -9.38
N ASN A 90 -29.53 0.57 -10.27
CA ASN A 90 -29.46 0.41 -11.73
C ASN A 90 -28.02 0.48 -12.28
N ALA A 91 -27.01 0.41 -11.42
CA ALA A 91 -25.61 0.30 -11.79
C ALA A 91 -25.04 -1.09 -11.46
N ASP A 92 -23.97 -1.45 -12.16
CA ASP A 92 -23.11 -2.59 -11.83
C ASP A 92 -21.93 -2.08 -11.00
N CYS A 93 -21.70 -2.72 -9.85
CA CYS A 93 -20.48 -2.52 -9.07
C CYS A 93 -19.33 -3.28 -9.73
N ILE A 94 -18.18 -2.62 -9.86
CA ILE A 94 -16.95 -3.18 -10.43
C ILE A 94 -15.85 -2.97 -9.39
N ASP A 95 -15.45 -4.07 -8.76
CA ASP A 95 -14.35 -4.11 -7.80
C ASP A 95 -13.02 -3.78 -8.50
N LYS A 96 -12.12 -3.08 -7.80
CA LYS A 96 -10.79 -2.74 -8.30
C LYS A 96 -9.76 -3.08 -7.22
N PRO A 97 -8.47 -3.22 -7.60
CA PRO A 97 -7.43 -3.39 -6.59
C PRO A 97 -7.35 -2.24 -5.58
N ILE A 98 -7.81 -1.05 -5.96
CA ILE A 98 -7.94 0.11 -5.05
C ILE A 98 -9.36 0.66 -5.18
N GLY A 99 -10.19 0.31 -4.19
CA GLY A 99 -11.60 0.67 -4.12
C GLY A 99 -12.42 0.04 -5.25
N TYR A 100 -13.50 0.71 -5.64
CA TYR A 100 -14.42 0.19 -6.65
C TYR A 100 -14.95 1.33 -7.54
N THR A 101 -15.68 0.97 -8.60
CA THR A 101 -16.40 1.92 -9.44
C THR A 101 -17.77 1.38 -9.77
N CYS A 102 -18.71 2.27 -10.09
CA CYS A 102 -20.04 1.88 -10.55
C CYS A 102 -20.21 2.28 -12.00
N ARG A 103 -20.96 1.47 -12.75
CA ARG A 103 -21.31 1.78 -14.14
C ARG A 103 -22.81 1.57 -14.31
N CYS A 104 -23.53 2.60 -14.76
CA CYS A 104 -24.94 2.44 -15.09
C CYS A 104 -25.16 1.31 -16.10
N ARG A 105 -26.16 0.47 -15.85
CA ARG A 105 -26.52 -0.64 -16.74
C ARG A 105 -26.98 -0.12 -18.10
N ASN A 106 -26.94 -0.99 -19.11
CA ASN A 106 -27.42 -0.67 -20.44
C ASN A 106 -28.86 -0.12 -20.39
N GLY A 107 -29.09 0.99 -21.10
CA GLY A 107 -30.37 1.71 -21.07
C GLY A 107 -30.48 2.76 -19.97
N TYR A 108 -29.45 2.98 -19.16
CA TYR A 108 -29.38 4.08 -18.20
C TYR A 108 -28.24 5.06 -18.55
N VAL A 109 -28.44 6.32 -18.21
CA VAL A 109 -27.45 7.40 -18.32
C VAL A 109 -27.01 7.83 -16.93
N ASP A 110 -25.72 8.12 -16.78
CA ASP A 110 -25.14 8.58 -15.52
C ASP A 110 -25.44 10.06 -15.31
N ILE A 111 -26.14 10.36 -14.21
CA ILE A 111 -26.50 11.72 -13.79
C ILE A 111 -25.96 12.03 -12.39
N SER A 112 -24.88 11.36 -11.99
CA SER A 112 -24.25 11.52 -10.67
C SER A 112 -23.58 12.89 -10.52
N GLU A 113 -23.77 13.53 -9.37
CA GLU A 113 -23.02 14.74 -9.00
C GLU A 113 -21.52 14.39 -8.85
N GLY A 114 -20.64 15.21 -9.43
CA GLY A 114 -19.20 14.95 -9.47
C GLY A 114 -18.71 14.16 -10.69
N GLY A 115 -19.62 13.77 -11.60
CA GLY A 115 -19.30 13.18 -12.90
C GLY A 115 -18.37 11.97 -12.79
N ALA A 116 -17.26 11.98 -13.54
CA ALA A 116 -16.31 10.86 -13.62
C ALA A 116 -15.64 10.48 -12.29
N ARG A 117 -15.74 11.30 -11.23
CA ARG A 117 -15.22 10.95 -9.90
C ARG A 117 -16.13 9.97 -9.16
N ASN A 118 -17.43 10.06 -9.41
CA ASN A 118 -18.46 9.27 -8.75
C ASN A 118 -19.42 8.68 -9.80
N PRO A 119 -18.91 7.90 -10.77
CA PRO A 119 -19.79 7.35 -11.79
C PRO A 119 -20.76 6.33 -11.18
N GLY A 120 -21.93 6.20 -11.80
CA GLY A 120 -22.95 5.19 -11.51
C GLY A 120 -23.56 5.26 -10.10
N ARG A 121 -23.47 6.42 -9.43
CA ARG A 121 -24.13 6.66 -8.13
C ARG A 121 -25.58 7.11 -8.28
N LYS A 122 -25.91 7.62 -9.47
CA LYS A 122 -27.25 8.00 -9.87
C LYS A 122 -27.45 7.67 -11.35
N CYS A 123 -28.28 6.69 -11.62
CA CYS A 123 -28.55 6.21 -12.97
C CYS A 123 -29.99 6.54 -13.36
N HIS A 124 -30.17 7.23 -14.48
CA HIS A 124 -31.49 7.57 -14.99
C HIS A 124 -31.80 6.75 -16.24
N LYS A 125 -32.99 6.14 -16.29
CA LYS A 125 -33.39 5.35 -17.46
C LYS A 125 -33.46 6.25 -18.68
N CYS A 126 -32.74 5.90 -19.74
CA CYS A 126 -32.88 6.55 -21.03
C CYS A 126 -34.26 6.19 -21.58
N MET A 127 -35.11 7.19 -21.76
CA MET A 127 -36.34 7.01 -22.53
C MET A 127 -35.89 6.86 -23.99
N GLN A 128 -35.89 5.62 -24.47
CA GLN A 128 -35.72 5.35 -25.90
C GLN A 128 -36.90 6.03 -26.61
N LEU A 129 -36.61 7.09 -27.37
CA LEU A 129 -37.52 7.68 -28.34
C LEU A 129 -37.74 6.73 -29.51
#